data_AF-A0A8C5FLI8-F1
#
_entry.id   AF-A0A8C5FLI8-F1
#
_cell.length_a   1.000
_cell.length_b   1.000
_cell.length_c   1.000
_cell.angle_alpha   90.00
_cell.angle_beta   90.00
_cell.angle_gamma   90.00
#
_symmetry.space_group_name_H-M   'P 1'
#
loop_
_entity.id
_entity.type
_entity.pdbx_description
1 polymer ?
#
loop_
_entity_poly.entity_id
_entity_poly.type
_entity_poly.pdbx_seq_one_letter_code
_entity_poly.pdbx_strand_id
1 'polypeptide(L)'
;MEEFCLPDASQRHHREEEPIDAHHLYPFGSPVPFHTLTHLGSVTNGPEAPKTSGWARLELGFQGCQQPITAREPGNAPSDQTITILHAKVAQKSYGNEKRFFCPPPCVYISGRGWRLRPDDTKGQGRYGLIGYMCLDSSANSLDDTFKLAFDDLTNHRMFASAKSLYISDQDKRKHFRLLLRLFLSGQEVGSFQSRMIKVISKPSQKRQSMKNADLCISSGSRVALFNRLRSQTVSTRFLSVDRHAAVASSRQWTAFTITLVQGLDQGDYILSEGFICYSSVVKLVCTETGVALPPMVIRKVNKQHAILDVDEPVSQLHKCSFQFREEAHSYLCLSNDTLIQHQGSFSSNDPGRVVLSDGCCWTIIGVEAVEFSFNQNLAPLHSLVSPVPVITGLQVSGGGHVATLEVQGENFTPHLKIWFSCQESETMFRSPKSMLCVIPDVSVFGESWRCMRRVITVPLSLMRSDGLIYRSSYSFTYTPELQPPPPARGDDALLESIHQEFTRANFHLFMQS
;
A
#
# COMPACT_ATOMS: atom_id res chain seq x y z
N MET A 1 6.02 -15.12 69.90
CA MET A 1 7.07 -14.26 69.32
C MET A 1 6.77 -14.04 67.84
N GLU A 2 5.59 -13.54 67.46
CA GLU A 2 4.99 -12.20 67.75
C GLU A 2 5.46 -11.14 66.73
N GLU A 3 4.61 -10.27 66.17
CA GLU A 3 3.15 -10.10 66.39
C GLU A 3 2.45 -9.53 65.14
N PHE A 4 1.11 -9.58 65.11
CA PHE A 4 0.28 -8.84 64.15
C PHE A 4 0.08 -7.39 64.61
N CYS A 5 0.14 -6.42 63.70
CA CYS A 5 -0.54 -5.14 63.88
C CYS A 5 -0.92 -4.49 62.54
N LEU A 6 -2.21 -4.36 62.31
CA LEU A 6 -2.81 -3.32 61.45
C LEU A 6 -3.33 -2.21 62.37
N PRO A 7 -3.39 -0.96 61.90
CA PRO A 7 -4.43 -0.04 62.34
C PRO A 7 -5.35 0.43 61.20
N ASP A 8 -6.57 0.73 61.64
CA ASP A 8 -7.81 0.96 60.90
C ASP A 8 -7.84 2.18 59.97
N ALA A 9 -8.95 2.33 59.22
CA ALA A 9 -9.23 3.44 58.34
C ALA A 9 -9.68 4.71 59.08
N SER A 10 -9.60 5.86 58.38
CA SER A 10 -10.35 7.05 58.76
C SER A 10 -10.90 7.78 57.51
N GLN A 11 -12.19 8.12 57.55
CA GLN A 11 -12.89 8.81 56.46
C GLN A 11 -12.63 10.32 56.54
N ARG A 12 -12.34 10.99 55.41
CA ARG A 12 -12.67 12.43 55.22
C ARG A 12 -13.07 12.75 53.79
N HIS A 13 -14.34 13.11 53.65
CA HIS A 13 -14.99 13.98 52.66
C HIS A 13 -14.55 13.96 51.18
N HIS A 14 -15.55 13.70 50.31
CA HIS A 14 -15.60 14.25 48.97
C HIS A 14 -15.42 15.77 48.95
N ARG A 15 -14.70 16.27 47.95
CA ARG A 15 -15.07 17.47 47.21
C ARG A 15 -15.21 17.08 45.75
N GLU A 16 -16.28 17.55 45.12
CA GLU A 16 -16.45 17.49 43.68
C GLU A 16 -15.75 18.71 43.08
N GLU A 17 -14.96 18.51 42.02
CA GLU A 17 -14.47 19.57 41.15
C GLU A 17 -15.02 19.30 39.75
N GLU A 18 -15.62 20.31 39.13
CA GLU A 18 -16.31 20.17 37.84
C GLU A 18 -15.31 19.96 36.69
N PRO A 19 -15.66 19.18 35.66
CA PRO A 19 -14.82 19.04 34.47
C PRO A 19 -14.84 20.32 33.64
N ILE A 20 -13.68 20.95 33.48
CA ILE A 20 -13.49 22.09 32.56
C ILE A 20 -13.70 21.61 31.12
N ASP A 21 -14.37 22.43 30.32
CA ASP A 21 -14.83 22.14 28.96
C ASP A 21 -13.73 21.57 28.04
N ALA A 22 -14.00 20.40 27.47
CA ALA A 22 -13.16 19.80 26.43
C ALA A 22 -13.73 20.17 25.05
N HIS A 23 -13.06 21.07 24.33
CA HIS A 23 -13.49 21.46 22.99
C HIS A 23 -13.50 20.25 22.03
N HIS A 24 -14.71 19.73 21.80
CA HIS A 24 -14.95 18.66 20.83
C HIS A 24 -14.68 19.15 19.40
N LEU A 25 -13.91 18.36 18.64
CA LEU A 25 -13.82 18.53 17.19
C LEU A 25 -15.19 18.23 16.57
N TYR A 26 -15.79 19.26 15.97
CA TYR A 26 -17.08 19.14 15.26
C TYR A 26 -16.97 18.17 14.07
N PRO A 27 -18.05 17.47 13.70
CA PRO A 27 -18.00 16.39 12.72
C PRO A 27 -17.71 16.90 11.31
N PHE A 28 -16.85 16.18 10.58
CA PHE A 28 -16.64 16.38 9.16
C PHE A 28 -17.96 16.15 8.39
N GLY A 29 -18.29 17.08 7.48
CA GLY A 29 -19.62 17.20 6.88
C GLY A 29 -20.06 15.99 6.06
N SER A 30 -21.32 15.57 6.24
CA SER A 30 -21.98 14.54 5.45
C SER A 30 -22.54 15.12 4.14
N PRO A 31 -22.46 14.42 3.00
CA PRO A 31 -23.14 14.85 1.77
C PRO A 31 -24.65 14.58 1.86
N VAL A 32 -25.47 15.60 1.60
CA VAL A 32 -26.93 15.49 1.50
C VAL A 32 -27.31 15.31 0.02
N PRO A 33 -28.17 14.33 -0.35
CA PRO A 33 -28.48 14.03 -1.74
C PRO A 33 -29.47 15.02 -2.35
N PHE A 34 -29.25 15.39 -3.61
CA PHE A 34 -30.24 16.14 -4.40
C PHE A 34 -30.99 15.22 -5.36
N HIS A 35 -32.32 15.29 -5.29
CA HIS A 35 -33.23 14.49 -6.11
C HIS A 35 -33.36 15.03 -7.53
N THR A 36 -33.65 14.13 -8.47
CA THR A 36 -34.14 14.44 -9.81
C THR A 36 -35.49 15.16 -9.76
N LEU A 37 -35.61 16.27 -10.48
CA LEU A 37 -36.89 16.79 -10.98
C LEU A 37 -36.69 17.50 -12.33
N THR A 38 -37.76 17.62 -13.12
CA THR A 38 -37.77 18.06 -14.51
C THR A 38 -38.51 19.38 -14.70
N HIS A 39 -38.15 20.21 -15.70
CA HIS A 39 -38.95 20.50 -16.92
C HIS A 39 -38.36 21.68 -17.75
N LEU A 40 -39.01 22.03 -18.87
CA LEU A 40 -38.58 23.00 -19.90
C LEU A 40 -38.96 24.47 -19.60
N GLY A 41 -38.23 25.43 -20.19
CA GLY A 41 -38.60 26.85 -20.35
C GLY A 41 -37.53 27.68 -21.10
N SER A 42 -37.91 28.72 -21.87
CA SER A 42 -36.99 29.49 -22.75
C SER A 42 -37.48 30.93 -23.08
N VAL A 43 -36.67 31.70 -23.85
CA VAL A 43 -37.00 32.92 -24.66
C VAL A 43 -36.47 34.32 -24.21
N THR A 44 -35.26 34.68 -24.73
CA THR A 44 -34.78 35.94 -25.39
C THR A 44 -34.82 37.38 -24.78
N ASN A 45 -33.75 38.16 -25.10
CA ASN A 45 -33.59 39.65 -25.20
C ASN A 45 -33.63 40.50 -23.90
N GLY A 46 -32.82 41.56 -23.63
CA GLY A 46 -31.67 42.21 -24.32
C GLY A 46 -31.98 43.61 -24.93
N PRO A 47 -31.04 44.60 -25.02
CA PRO A 47 -29.72 44.80 -24.36
C PRO A 47 -29.43 46.26 -23.84
N GLU A 48 -28.37 46.48 -23.02
CA GLU A 48 -27.56 47.74 -23.02
C GLU A 48 -26.26 47.61 -22.16
N ALA A 49 -25.22 48.45 -22.41
CA ALA A 49 -23.93 48.46 -21.67
C ALA A 49 -23.08 49.74 -21.92
N PRO A 50 -22.29 50.21 -20.93
CA PRO A 50 -20.81 50.03 -20.96
C PRO A 50 -20.22 49.62 -19.59
N LYS A 51 -19.20 48.74 -19.46
CA LYS A 51 -17.77 48.82 -19.87
C LYS A 51 -16.97 49.93 -19.14
N THR A 52 -15.87 49.66 -18.42
CA THR A 52 -15.13 48.42 -18.03
C THR A 52 -14.64 48.57 -16.55
N SER A 53 -13.81 47.76 -15.87
CA SER A 53 -13.01 46.52 -16.13
C SER A 53 -12.59 45.92 -14.75
N GLY A 54 -12.21 44.65 -14.59
CA GLY A 54 -12.20 43.55 -15.57
C GLY A 54 -11.01 42.56 -15.47
N TRP A 55 -10.77 41.90 -14.33
CA TRP A 55 -9.86 40.73 -14.29
C TRP A 55 -10.54 39.51 -14.93
N ALA A 56 -9.93 38.92 -15.96
CA ALA A 56 -10.53 37.85 -16.75
C ALA A 56 -10.05 36.45 -16.33
N ARG A 57 -10.99 35.53 -16.08
CA ARG A 57 -10.73 34.09 -15.96
C ARG A 57 -10.51 33.51 -17.36
N LEU A 58 -9.27 33.15 -17.68
CA LEU A 58 -8.93 32.59 -18.99
C LEU A 58 -9.20 31.08 -19.02
N GLU A 59 -10.39 30.68 -19.47
CA GLU A 59 -10.64 29.29 -19.89
C GLU A 59 -10.42 29.16 -21.40
N LEU A 60 -9.22 28.70 -21.77
CA LEU A 60 -8.96 28.15 -23.10
C LEU A 60 -9.19 26.64 -23.04
N GLY A 61 -10.24 26.17 -23.70
CA GLY A 61 -10.66 24.77 -23.62
C GLY A 61 -9.76 23.82 -24.42
N PHE A 62 -9.51 22.64 -23.86
CA PHE A 62 -9.15 21.44 -24.64
C PHE A 62 -10.26 20.40 -24.52
N GLN A 63 -11.24 20.52 -25.41
CA GLN A 63 -12.42 19.67 -25.45
C GLN A 63 -12.10 18.32 -26.12
N GLY A 64 -11.70 17.31 -25.35
CA GLY A 64 -11.52 15.96 -25.91
C GLY A 64 -10.55 15.02 -25.20
N CYS A 65 -10.67 14.81 -23.90
CA CYS A 65 -10.06 13.60 -23.28
C CYS A 65 -11.10 12.47 -23.28
N GLN A 66 -11.03 11.61 -24.29
CA GLN A 66 -11.90 10.43 -24.40
C GLN A 66 -11.42 9.35 -23.43
N GLN A 67 -12.30 8.86 -22.56
CA GLN A 67 -11.99 7.79 -21.62
C GLN A 67 -11.43 6.57 -22.37
N PRO A 68 -10.37 5.90 -21.85
CA PRO A 68 -9.88 4.66 -22.45
C PRO A 68 -11.00 3.61 -22.37
N ILE A 69 -11.40 3.10 -23.53
CA ILE A 69 -12.39 2.02 -23.60
C ILE A 69 -11.66 0.75 -23.16
N THR A 70 -11.89 0.34 -21.91
CA THR A 70 -11.57 -1.01 -21.47
C THR A 70 -12.29 -2.01 -22.36
N ALA A 71 -11.57 -3.02 -22.85
CA ALA A 71 -12.19 -4.12 -23.56
C ALA A 71 -13.30 -4.73 -22.68
N ARG A 72 -14.47 -5.00 -23.28
CA ARG A 72 -15.60 -5.58 -22.54
C ARG A 72 -15.20 -6.94 -21.96
N GLU A 73 -14.99 -7.00 -20.65
CA GLU A 73 -14.95 -8.30 -19.98
C GLU A 73 -16.31 -9.00 -20.19
N PRO A 74 -16.32 -10.30 -20.52
CA PRO A 74 -17.55 -11.08 -20.56
C PRO A 74 -18.28 -11.00 -19.22
N GLY A 75 -19.63 -10.91 -19.26
CA GLY A 75 -20.49 -10.62 -18.10
C GLY A 75 -20.54 -11.69 -16.98
N ASN A 76 -19.54 -12.54 -16.86
CA ASN A 76 -19.34 -13.52 -15.79
C ASN A 76 -17.84 -13.70 -15.48
N ALA A 77 -17.10 -12.58 -15.36
CA ALA A 77 -15.68 -12.60 -14.99
C ALA A 77 -15.49 -13.42 -13.70
N PRO A 78 -14.61 -14.44 -13.69
CA PRO A 78 -14.49 -15.34 -12.56
C PRO A 78 -13.96 -14.58 -11.34
N SER A 79 -14.53 -14.86 -10.18
CA SER A 79 -14.29 -14.12 -8.95
C SER A 79 -12.90 -14.36 -8.37
N ASP A 80 -12.05 -13.33 -8.35
CA ASP A 80 -10.66 -13.46 -7.87
C ASP A 80 -10.53 -13.72 -6.36
N GLN A 81 -9.39 -14.32 -6.02
CA GLN A 81 -8.90 -14.65 -4.68
C GLN A 81 -7.61 -13.85 -4.43
N THR A 82 -7.63 -12.95 -3.46
CA THR A 82 -6.50 -12.08 -3.10
C THR A 82 -6.01 -12.37 -1.69
N ILE A 83 -4.68 -12.50 -1.53
CA ILE A 83 -3.97 -12.61 -0.24
C ILE A 83 -2.99 -11.44 -0.16
N THR A 84 -3.08 -10.63 0.88
CA THR A 84 -2.13 -9.53 1.13
C THR A 84 -1.37 -9.77 2.42
N ILE A 85 -0.04 -9.88 2.37
CA ILE A 85 0.85 -9.98 3.54
C ILE A 85 1.49 -8.62 3.80
N LEU A 86 1.12 -7.99 4.91
CA LEU A 86 1.69 -6.72 5.39
C LEU A 86 2.69 -6.97 6.52
N HIS A 87 3.87 -6.34 6.45
CA HIS A 87 4.95 -6.56 7.43
C HIS A 87 5.91 -5.37 7.52
N ALA A 88 6.75 -5.34 8.55
CA ALA A 88 7.85 -4.39 8.66
C ALA A 88 9.02 -4.71 7.71
N LYS A 89 9.72 -3.68 7.23
CA LYS A 89 10.98 -3.80 6.45
C LYS A 89 12.16 -4.30 7.29
N VAL A 90 12.13 -4.07 8.61
CA VAL A 90 13.17 -4.50 9.54
C VAL A 90 12.59 -5.26 10.73
N ALA A 91 13.40 -6.14 11.33
CA ALA A 91 13.06 -6.85 12.56
C ALA A 91 14.23 -6.78 13.55
N GLN A 92 13.92 -6.49 14.81
CA GLN A 92 14.93 -6.53 15.88
C GLN A 92 15.20 -7.97 16.31
N LYS A 93 16.48 -8.33 16.34
CA LYS A 93 16.99 -9.59 16.88
C LYS A 93 16.77 -9.69 18.39
N SER A 94 16.24 -10.84 18.82
CA SER A 94 16.15 -11.24 20.22
C SER A 94 17.45 -11.91 20.65
N TYR A 95 17.85 -11.80 21.92
CA TYR A 95 19.14 -12.29 22.41
C TYR A 95 18.96 -13.28 23.57
N GLY A 96 19.64 -14.42 23.50
CA GLY A 96 19.47 -15.52 24.46
C GLY A 96 18.00 -15.93 24.62
N ASN A 97 17.48 -15.85 25.85
CA ASN A 97 16.11 -16.24 26.20
C ASN A 97 15.08 -15.10 26.06
N GLU A 98 15.49 -13.87 25.70
CA GLU A 98 14.55 -12.79 25.41
C GLU A 98 13.74 -13.10 24.13
N LYS A 99 12.47 -12.70 24.07
CA LYS A 99 11.65 -12.77 22.84
C LYS A 99 11.19 -11.36 22.43
N ARG A 100 11.82 -10.79 21.40
CA ARG A 100 11.47 -9.48 20.83
C ARG A 100 10.52 -9.67 19.67
N PHE A 101 9.22 -9.68 19.98
CA PHE A 101 8.19 -9.86 18.95
C PHE A 101 8.20 -8.71 17.93
N PHE A 102 7.95 -9.06 16.67
CA PHE A 102 7.93 -8.11 15.55
C PHE A 102 6.84 -7.04 15.76
N CYS A 103 7.19 -5.77 15.50
CA CYS A 103 6.31 -4.63 15.74
C CYS A 103 6.45 -3.59 14.60
N PRO A 104 5.37 -3.29 13.85
CA PRO A 104 4.05 -3.89 13.94
C PRO A 104 4.05 -5.41 13.65
N PRO A 105 3.10 -6.18 14.23
CA PRO A 105 3.02 -7.62 14.00
C PRO A 105 2.63 -7.87 12.53
N PRO A 106 3.30 -8.79 11.81
CA PRO A 106 2.91 -9.13 10.45
C PRO A 106 1.44 -9.55 10.39
N CYS A 107 0.72 -9.09 9.38
CA CYS A 107 -0.70 -9.39 9.21
C CYS A 107 -1.02 -9.90 7.81
N VAL A 108 -2.08 -10.69 7.73
CA VAL A 108 -2.59 -11.29 6.51
C VAL A 108 -4.02 -10.82 6.33
N TYR A 109 -4.30 -10.26 5.17
CA TYR A 109 -5.66 -10.01 4.71
C TYR A 109 -6.01 -11.02 3.61
N ILE A 110 -7.21 -11.56 3.68
CA ILE A 110 -7.81 -12.41 2.67
C ILE A 110 -9.00 -11.65 2.11
N SER A 111 -9.11 -11.50 0.79
CA SER A 111 -10.16 -10.70 0.15
C SER A 111 -10.40 -11.12 -1.29
N GLY A 112 -11.46 -10.60 -1.91
CA GLY A 112 -11.90 -11.03 -3.24
C GLY A 112 -13.04 -12.04 -3.17
N ARG A 113 -13.91 -12.04 -4.19
CA ARG A 113 -15.17 -12.81 -4.15
C ARG A 113 -14.96 -14.32 -4.32
N GLY A 114 -13.80 -14.78 -4.79
CA GLY A 114 -13.50 -16.21 -4.96
C GLY A 114 -13.22 -16.97 -3.66
N TRP A 115 -13.12 -16.27 -2.52
CA TRP A 115 -13.14 -16.90 -1.20
C TRP A 115 -14.57 -17.18 -0.68
N ARG A 116 -15.62 -16.85 -1.47
CA ARG A 116 -17.02 -17.18 -1.15
C ARG A 116 -17.31 -18.66 -1.38
N LEU A 117 -16.79 -19.48 -0.48
CA LEU A 117 -17.17 -20.87 -0.34
C LEU A 117 -18.59 -20.95 0.23
N ARG A 118 -19.30 -22.04 -0.06
CA ARG A 118 -20.54 -22.35 0.64
C ARG A 118 -20.19 -22.60 2.12
N PRO A 119 -21.01 -22.14 3.08
CA PRO A 119 -20.85 -22.55 4.47
C PRO A 119 -20.92 -24.08 4.55
N ASP A 120 -19.88 -24.69 5.12
CA ASP A 120 -19.81 -26.11 5.32
C ASP A 120 -20.42 -26.40 6.71
N ASP A 121 -21.49 -27.18 6.81
CA ASP A 121 -22.23 -27.43 8.07
C ASP A 121 -21.47 -28.34 9.06
N THR A 122 -20.17 -28.54 8.83
CA THR A 122 -19.26 -29.37 9.62
C THR A 122 -18.82 -28.66 10.91
N LYS A 123 -19.68 -28.80 11.92
CA LYS A 123 -19.52 -28.30 13.30
C LYS A 123 -18.07 -28.36 13.83
N GLY A 124 -17.46 -27.19 14.09
CA GLY A 124 -16.32 -27.07 15.01
C GLY A 124 -15.11 -26.29 14.51
N GLN A 125 -14.99 -26.01 13.21
CA GLN A 125 -13.97 -25.10 12.68
C GLN A 125 -14.58 -23.72 12.34
N GLY A 126 -13.72 -22.72 12.10
CA GLY A 126 -14.15 -21.37 11.75
C GLY A 126 -14.99 -21.35 10.46
N ARG A 127 -15.82 -20.30 10.31
CA ARG A 127 -16.95 -20.15 9.37
C ARG A 127 -16.75 -20.55 7.89
N TYR A 128 -15.50 -20.68 7.44
CA TYR A 128 -15.12 -21.04 6.06
C TYR A 128 -14.02 -22.13 5.98
N GLY A 129 -13.71 -22.84 7.07
CA GLY A 129 -12.66 -23.85 7.11
C GLY A 129 -11.22 -23.35 6.89
N LEU A 130 -11.01 -22.03 6.78
CA LEU A 130 -9.71 -21.42 6.49
C LEU A 130 -8.83 -21.33 7.73
N ILE A 131 -7.59 -21.85 7.63
CA ILE A 131 -6.57 -21.83 8.67
C ILE A 131 -5.25 -21.36 8.06
N GLY A 132 -4.59 -20.40 8.72
CA GLY A 132 -3.27 -19.93 8.30
C GLY A 132 -2.17 -20.34 9.28
N TYR A 133 -0.96 -20.49 8.75
CA TYR A 133 0.25 -20.79 9.53
C TYR A 133 1.39 -19.91 9.01
N MET A 134 1.98 -19.10 9.88
CA MET A 134 3.08 -18.19 9.52
C MET A 134 4.35 -18.51 10.32
N CYS A 135 5.48 -18.67 9.63
CA CYS A 135 6.79 -18.95 10.22
C CYS A 135 7.88 -18.11 9.55
N LEU A 136 9.13 -18.29 9.98
CA LEU A 136 10.29 -17.81 9.22
C LEU A 136 10.56 -18.78 8.07
N ASP A 137 11.11 -18.28 6.96
CA ASP A 137 11.61 -19.10 5.85
C ASP A 137 12.64 -20.17 6.26
N SER A 138 13.44 -19.92 7.30
CA SER A 138 14.36 -20.90 7.90
C SER A 138 13.67 -22.00 8.70
N SER A 139 12.50 -21.72 9.27
CA SER A 139 11.74 -22.66 10.11
C SER A 139 10.59 -23.34 9.38
N ALA A 140 10.61 -23.34 8.04
CA ALA A 140 9.58 -23.95 7.19
C ALA A 140 9.31 -25.45 7.50
N ASN A 141 10.29 -26.17 8.04
CA ASN A 141 10.18 -27.59 8.44
C ASN A 141 10.00 -27.80 9.95
N SER A 142 9.93 -26.72 10.76
CA SER A 142 9.72 -26.76 12.21
C SER A 142 8.26 -26.43 12.54
N LEU A 143 7.55 -27.39 13.13
CA LEU A 143 6.18 -27.16 13.60
C LEU A 143 6.14 -26.25 14.83
N ASP A 144 7.14 -26.34 15.71
CA ASP A 144 7.20 -25.60 16.98
C ASP A 144 7.41 -24.08 16.78
N ASP A 145 8.10 -23.68 15.70
CA ASP A 145 8.34 -22.28 15.32
C ASP A 145 7.22 -21.67 14.45
N THR A 146 6.12 -22.40 14.24
CA THR A 146 5.05 -21.98 13.31
C THR A 146 3.85 -21.38 14.06
N PHE A 147 3.59 -20.09 13.84
CA PHE A 147 2.47 -19.38 14.46
C PHE A 147 1.16 -19.64 13.71
N LYS A 148 0.18 -20.26 14.38
CA LYS A 148 -1.18 -20.43 13.83
C LYS A 148 -1.93 -19.10 13.82
N LEU A 149 -2.38 -18.69 12.64
CA LEU A 149 -3.23 -17.52 12.43
C LEU A 149 -4.69 -17.87 12.72
N ALA A 150 -5.33 -17.07 13.58
CA ALA A 150 -6.79 -16.98 13.66
C ALA A 150 -7.25 -15.84 12.75
N PHE A 151 -8.20 -16.15 11.85
CA PHE A 151 -8.81 -15.18 10.95
C PHE A 151 -10.10 -14.63 11.55
N ASP A 152 -10.14 -13.31 11.79
CA ASP A 152 -11.34 -12.56 12.16
C ASP A 152 -12.09 -12.15 10.87
N ASP A 153 -13.42 -12.35 10.84
CA ASP A 153 -14.32 -11.80 9.82
C ASP A 153 -14.34 -10.26 9.90
N LEU A 154 -14.04 -9.56 8.80
CA LEU A 154 -14.28 -8.13 8.63
C LEU A 154 -15.45 -7.88 7.67
N THR A 155 -15.85 -6.61 7.57
CA THR A 155 -16.82 -6.14 6.57
C THR A 155 -16.39 -6.46 5.13
N ASN A 156 -17.36 -6.55 4.22
CA ASN A 156 -17.17 -6.71 2.77
C ASN A 156 -16.46 -8.02 2.34
N HIS A 157 -16.58 -9.10 3.12
CA HIS A 157 -15.93 -10.41 2.88
C HIS A 157 -14.39 -10.35 2.89
N ARG A 158 -13.81 -9.43 3.66
CA ARG A 158 -12.38 -9.43 3.99
C ARG A 158 -12.19 -10.20 5.30
N MET A 159 -11.18 -11.05 5.40
CA MET A 159 -10.74 -11.65 6.67
C MET A 159 -9.36 -11.08 7.05
N PHE A 160 -9.07 -11.03 8.35
CA PHE A 160 -7.81 -10.50 8.89
C PHE A 160 -7.21 -11.42 9.95
N ALA A 161 -5.89 -11.62 9.90
CA ALA A 161 -5.12 -12.27 10.96
C ALA A 161 -3.82 -11.51 11.25
N SER A 162 -3.26 -11.65 12.45
CA SER A 162 -1.98 -11.04 12.82
C SER A 162 -1.09 -11.96 13.66
N ALA A 163 0.19 -12.03 13.29
CA ALA A 163 1.20 -12.93 13.85
C ALA A 163 1.94 -12.27 15.04
N LYS A 164 1.24 -12.15 16.17
CA LYS A 164 1.65 -11.28 17.30
C LYS A 164 2.85 -11.77 18.11
N SER A 165 3.28 -13.03 17.97
CA SER A 165 4.40 -13.60 18.73
C SER A 165 5.56 -14.11 17.87
N LEU A 166 5.67 -13.69 16.60
CA LEU A 166 6.86 -13.99 15.78
C LEU A 166 8.05 -13.14 16.24
N TYR A 167 9.22 -13.76 16.33
CA TYR A 167 10.50 -13.14 16.67
C TYR A 167 11.63 -13.83 15.89
N ILE A 168 12.82 -13.23 15.87
CA ILE A 168 14.04 -13.88 15.35
C ILE A 168 15.08 -13.98 16.47
N SER A 169 15.72 -15.14 16.58
CA SER A 169 16.76 -15.45 17.57
C SER A 169 18.13 -14.91 17.16
N ASP A 170 19.05 -14.74 18.12
CA ASP A 170 20.46 -14.43 17.85
C ASP A 170 21.26 -15.62 17.34
N GLN A 171 20.74 -16.84 17.49
CA GLN A 171 21.23 -18.05 16.85
C GLN A 171 21.16 -17.94 15.32
N ASP A 172 20.09 -17.37 14.75
CA ASP A 172 19.98 -17.13 13.30
C ASP A 172 21.01 -16.06 12.88
N LYS A 173 22.03 -16.42 12.09
CA LYS A 173 23.11 -15.51 11.68
C LYS A 173 22.82 -14.72 10.41
N ARG A 174 21.66 -14.91 9.77
CA ARG A 174 21.32 -14.27 8.50
C ARG A 174 21.11 -12.76 8.68
N LYS A 175 21.47 -11.99 7.65
CA LYS A 175 21.25 -10.53 7.60
C LYS A 175 19.82 -10.19 7.17
N HIS A 176 19.16 -11.11 6.47
CA HIS A 176 17.83 -10.95 5.91
C HIS A 176 17.07 -12.29 5.94
N PHE A 177 15.74 -12.23 5.96
CA PHE A 177 14.83 -13.38 5.88
C PHE A 177 13.52 -12.99 5.18
N ARG A 178 12.67 -13.97 4.87
CA ARG A 178 11.26 -13.78 4.51
C ARG A 178 10.36 -14.49 5.53
N LEU A 179 9.13 -14.00 5.69
CA LEU A 179 8.05 -14.75 6.33
C LEU A 179 7.47 -15.73 5.31
N LEU A 180 7.12 -16.93 5.77
CA LEU A 180 6.40 -17.93 5.00
C LEU A 180 5.00 -18.10 5.58
N LEU A 181 3.98 -17.88 4.76
CA LEU A 181 2.57 -18.14 5.05
C LEU A 181 2.13 -19.41 4.32
N ARG A 182 1.65 -20.41 5.03
CA ARG A 182 0.88 -21.54 4.48
C ARG A 182 -0.59 -21.34 4.80
N LEU A 183 -1.46 -21.48 3.80
CA LEU A 183 -2.92 -21.46 3.96
C LEU A 183 -3.51 -22.84 3.71
N PHE A 184 -4.42 -23.25 4.59
CA PHE A 184 -5.20 -24.47 4.47
C PHE A 184 -6.69 -24.12 4.48
N LEU A 185 -7.48 -24.86 3.71
CA LEU A 185 -8.91 -24.65 3.53
C LEU A 185 -9.63 -26.00 3.62
N SER A 186 -10.50 -26.16 4.62
CA SER A 186 -11.17 -27.43 4.95
C SER A 186 -10.19 -28.62 5.01
N GLY A 187 -8.97 -28.36 5.52
CA GLY A 187 -7.88 -29.33 5.65
C GLY A 187 -6.99 -29.53 4.42
N GLN A 188 -7.34 -29.00 3.24
CA GLN A 188 -6.47 -29.03 2.04
C GLN A 188 -5.49 -27.86 2.05
N GLU A 189 -4.24 -28.02 1.62
CA GLU A 189 -3.33 -26.87 1.43
C GLU A 189 -3.77 -26.08 0.18
N VAL A 190 -3.94 -24.77 0.33
CA VAL A 190 -4.16 -23.84 -0.80
C VAL A 190 -2.82 -23.44 -1.41
N GLY A 191 -1.82 -23.19 -0.56
CA GLY A 191 -0.45 -22.98 -0.98
C GLY A 191 0.42 -22.22 0.03
N SER A 192 1.67 -22.07 -0.38
CA SER A 192 2.75 -21.39 0.33
C SER A 192 3.10 -20.03 -0.32
N PHE A 193 3.05 -18.96 0.48
CA PHE A 193 3.21 -17.56 0.06
C PHE A 193 4.32 -16.87 0.88
N GLN A 194 5.20 -16.10 0.25
CA GLN A 194 6.37 -15.49 0.92
C GLN A 194 6.28 -13.95 0.98
N SER A 195 6.77 -13.35 2.08
CA SER A 195 6.84 -11.89 2.21
C SER A 195 7.93 -11.26 1.33
N ARG A 196 7.96 -9.92 1.25
CA ARG A 196 9.17 -9.21 0.84
C ARG A 196 10.29 -9.44 1.88
N MET A 197 11.53 -9.20 1.49
CA MET A 197 12.70 -9.41 2.34
C MET A 197 12.70 -8.48 3.55
N ILE A 198 12.96 -9.02 4.75
CA ILE A 198 13.03 -8.30 6.03
C ILE A 198 14.48 -8.27 6.50
N LYS A 199 14.99 -7.09 6.86
CA LYS A 199 16.37 -6.89 7.33
C LYS A 199 16.49 -7.05 8.84
N VAL A 200 17.45 -7.87 9.27
CA VAL A 200 17.73 -8.15 10.68
C VAL A 200 18.61 -7.03 11.25
N ILE A 201 18.17 -6.41 12.35
CA ILE A 201 18.94 -5.40 13.10
C ILE A 201 19.15 -5.83 14.55
N SER A 202 20.28 -5.46 15.15
CA SER A 202 20.58 -5.77 16.56
C SER A 202 19.79 -4.88 17.52
N LYS A 203 19.84 -3.57 17.30
CA LYS A 203 19.09 -2.52 18.01
C LYS A 203 18.78 -1.37 17.03
N PRO A 204 17.74 -0.55 17.27
CA PRO A 204 17.57 0.73 16.58
C PRO A 204 18.80 1.63 16.74
N SER A 205 19.06 2.51 15.77
CA SER A 205 20.16 3.49 15.93
C SER A 205 19.86 4.48 17.05
N GLN A 206 20.92 4.88 17.76
CA GLN A 206 20.92 6.05 18.65
C GLN A 206 21.91 7.14 18.18
N LYS A 207 22.75 6.82 17.18
CA LYS A 207 23.67 7.79 16.54
C LYS A 207 22.95 8.55 15.44
N ARG A 208 23.38 9.79 15.14
CA ARG A 208 22.92 10.57 13.98
C ARG A 208 22.97 9.69 12.73
N GLN A 209 21.82 9.43 12.14
CA GLN A 209 21.72 8.59 10.94
C GLN A 209 22.43 9.29 9.78
N SER A 210 23.09 8.51 8.90
CA SER A 210 23.72 9.03 7.69
C SER A 210 22.99 8.50 6.46
N MET A 211 22.77 9.38 5.48
CA MET A 211 22.21 9.03 4.16
C MET A 211 23.05 7.96 3.42
N LYS A 212 24.34 7.79 3.78
CA LYS A 212 25.19 6.69 3.28
C LYS A 212 24.70 5.29 3.68
N ASN A 213 23.78 5.17 4.64
CA ASN A 213 23.14 3.93 5.06
C ASN A 213 21.65 3.97 4.70
N ALA A 214 21.38 4.02 3.39
CA ALA A 214 20.05 4.22 2.80
C ALA A 214 19.01 3.21 3.30
N ASP A 215 19.38 1.92 3.43
CA ASP A 215 18.52 0.82 3.89
C ASP A 215 17.79 1.07 5.22
N LEU A 216 18.36 1.93 6.09
CA LEU A 216 17.75 2.27 7.38
C LEU A 216 17.06 3.63 7.38
N CYS A 217 17.25 4.46 6.35
CA CYS A 217 16.55 5.72 6.21
C CYS A 217 15.08 5.48 5.78
N ILE A 218 14.25 6.52 5.89
CA ILE A 218 12.88 6.53 5.35
C ILE A 218 12.85 7.51 4.18
N SER A 219 12.35 7.06 3.02
CA SER A 219 12.24 7.88 1.81
C SER A 219 10.85 8.49 1.66
N SER A 220 10.77 9.63 0.99
CA SER A 220 9.51 10.15 0.44
C SER A 220 8.90 9.11 -0.53
N GLY A 221 7.57 9.01 -0.56
CA GLY A 221 6.84 7.98 -1.31
C GLY A 221 6.87 6.57 -0.71
N SER A 222 7.69 6.32 0.33
CA SER A 222 7.74 5.02 0.99
C SER A 222 6.57 4.80 1.97
N ARG A 223 6.26 3.53 2.26
CA ARG A 223 5.21 3.14 3.21
C ARG A 223 5.78 3.01 4.62
N VAL A 224 5.10 3.58 5.61
CA VAL A 224 5.44 3.50 7.04
C VAL A 224 4.23 3.07 7.88
N ALA A 225 4.51 2.53 9.06
CA ALA A 225 3.55 2.41 10.15
C ALA A 225 4.05 3.21 11.36
N LEU A 226 3.10 3.72 12.15
CA LEU A 226 3.35 4.46 13.38
C LEU A 226 2.74 3.73 14.56
N PHE A 227 3.47 3.63 15.67
CA PHE A 227 2.95 3.06 16.90
C PHE A 227 3.45 3.77 18.16
N ASN A 228 2.54 3.97 19.11
CA ASN A 228 2.86 4.37 20.47
C ASN A 228 2.99 3.12 21.35
N ARG A 229 3.85 3.16 22.38
CA ARG A 229 3.93 2.12 23.42
C ARG A 229 4.27 2.76 24.78
N LEU A 230 3.22 3.09 25.53
CA LEU A 230 3.31 3.70 26.85
C LEU A 230 4.16 2.84 27.82
N ARG A 231 5.15 3.46 28.47
CA ARG A 231 6.05 2.81 29.46
C ARG A 231 6.69 1.48 28.97
N SER A 232 6.92 1.33 27.66
CA SER A 232 7.47 0.14 27.01
C SER A 232 6.66 -1.16 27.14
N GLN A 233 5.41 -1.11 27.64
CA GLN A 233 4.58 -2.30 27.88
C GLN A 233 3.93 -2.82 26.60
N THR A 234 4.09 -4.11 26.27
CA THR A 234 3.56 -4.65 24.99
C THR A 234 2.04 -4.49 24.86
N VAL A 235 1.29 -4.67 25.96
CA VAL A 235 -0.19 -4.54 25.99
C VAL A 235 -0.67 -3.09 25.79
N SER A 236 0.18 -2.09 26.09
CA SER A 236 -0.12 -0.67 25.83
C SER A 236 0.20 -0.22 24.40
N THR A 237 0.70 -1.13 23.53
CA THR A 237 0.96 -0.77 22.14
C THR A 237 -0.34 -0.35 21.45
N ARG A 238 -0.29 0.79 20.76
CA ARG A 238 -1.35 1.25 19.86
C ARG A 238 -0.75 1.70 18.54
N PHE A 239 -1.37 1.25 17.45
CA PHE A 239 -0.96 1.57 16.10
C PHE A 239 -1.85 2.68 15.54
N LEU A 240 -1.26 3.58 14.75
CA LEU A 240 -2.04 4.45 13.90
C LEU A 240 -2.75 3.59 12.84
N SER A 241 -4.04 3.81 12.67
CA SER A 241 -4.89 3.05 11.76
C SER A 241 -5.99 3.95 11.19
N VAL A 242 -6.78 3.45 10.23
CA VAL A 242 -7.96 4.14 9.70
C VAL A 242 -9.17 3.21 9.83
N ASP A 243 -10.27 3.75 10.37
CA ASP A 243 -11.56 3.07 10.51
C ASP A 243 -12.69 4.06 10.16
N ARG A 244 -13.72 3.63 9.42
CA ARG A 244 -14.81 4.49 8.89
C ARG A 244 -14.33 5.82 8.30
N HIS A 245 -13.24 5.80 7.52
CA HIS A 245 -12.56 6.96 6.92
C HIS A 245 -11.97 8.00 7.90
N ALA A 246 -11.94 7.72 9.21
CA ALA A 246 -11.27 8.53 10.23
C ALA A 246 -9.96 7.88 10.68
N ALA A 247 -8.96 8.69 11.04
CA ALA A 247 -7.74 8.18 11.68
C ALA A 247 -8.05 7.80 13.15
N VAL A 248 -7.58 6.62 13.57
CA VAL A 248 -7.83 6.04 14.90
C VAL A 248 -6.57 5.40 15.47
N ALA A 249 -6.55 5.16 16.78
CA ALA A 249 -5.52 4.37 17.44
C ALA A 249 -6.06 2.96 17.77
N SER A 250 -5.44 1.92 17.20
CA SER A 250 -5.92 0.54 17.33
C SER A 250 -4.95 -0.36 18.11
N SER A 251 -5.50 -1.25 18.94
CA SER A 251 -4.77 -2.32 19.63
C SER A 251 -4.72 -3.64 18.85
N ARG A 252 -5.48 -3.74 17.75
CA ARG A 252 -5.67 -4.98 16.98
C ARG A 252 -5.09 -4.91 15.57
N GLN A 253 -5.33 -3.80 14.89
CA GLN A 253 -4.95 -3.56 13.50
C GLN A 253 -3.94 -2.43 13.42
N TRP A 254 -3.27 -2.31 12.28
CA TRP A 254 -2.36 -1.23 11.94
C TRP A 254 -2.48 -0.98 10.44
N THR A 255 -2.28 0.26 10.03
CA THR A 255 -2.44 0.66 8.62
C THR A 255 -1.13 1.18 8.08
N ALA A 256 -0.82 0.88 6.82
CA ALA A 256 0.30 1.49 6.12
C ALA A 256 -0.09 2.89 5.64
N PHE A 257 0.81 3.85 5.85
CA PHE A 257 0.69 5.22 5.35
C PHE A 257 1.86 5.49 4.41
N THR A 258 1.58 6.00 3.22
CA THR A 258 2.61 6.61 2.36
C THR A 258 3.05 7.91 3.03
N ILE A 259 4.33 8.03 3.35
CA ILE A 259 4.93 9.28 3.85
C ILE A 259 5.51 10.06 2.68
N THR A 260 5.07 11.30 2.50
CA THR A 260 5.52 12.17 1.40
C THR A 260 6.14 13.45 1.97
N LEU A 261 7.29 13.83 1.43
CA LEU A 261 7.95 15.10 1.70
C LEU A 261 7.18 16.22 0.97
N VAL A 262 6.72 17.20 1.73
CA VAL A 262 5.93 18.33 1.22
C VAL A 262 6.82 19.56 1.15
N GLN A 263 7.07 20.06 -0.05
CA GLN A 263 7.61 21.40 -0.25
C GLN A 263 6.44 22.40 -0.38
N GLY A 264 6.62 23.60 0.18
CA GLY A 264 5.62 24.66 0.09
C GLY A 264 5.92 25.56 -1.10
N LEU A 265 4.99 25.62 -2.05
CA LEU A 265 4.58 26.90 -2.62
C LEU A 265 3.43 27.43 -1.76
N ASP A 266 3.28 28.75 -1.71
CA ASP A 266 2.13 29.37 -1.05
C ASP A 266 0.85 29.12 -1.85
N GLN A 267 -0.30 29.01 -1.17
CA GLN A 267 -1.63 28.69 -1.72
C GLN A 267 -1.89 27.20 -2.06
N GLY A 268 -1.53 26.29 -1.15
CA GLY A 268 -2.19 24.97 -1.01
C GLY A 268 -1.77 23.85 -1.95
N ASP A 269 -1.18 24.16 -3.11
CA ASP A 269 -0.59 23.16 -4.01
C ASP A 269 0.75 22.65 -3.46
N TYR A 270 0.77 21.37 -3.09
CA TYR A 270 1.92 20.71 -2.47
C TYR A 270 2.74 19.95 -3.52
N ILE A 271 3.93 20.45 -3.84
CA ILE A 271 4.88 19.72 -4.68
C ILE A 271 5.43 18.53 -3.88
N LEU A 272 5.27 17.33 -4.45
CA LEU A 272 5.85 16.10 -3.95
C LEU A 272 7.35 16.09 -4.24
N SER A 273 8.18 16.11 -3.20
CA SER A 273 9.63 16.01 -3.34
C SER A 273 10.09 14.56 -3.18
N GLU A 274 11.00 14.12 -4.04
CA GLU A 274 11.79 12.92 -3.80
C GLU A 274 12.86 13.16 -2.72
N GLY A 275 13.53 12.09 -2.28
CA GLY A 275 14.61 12.12 -1.29
C GLY A 275 14.31 11.39 0.02
N PHE A 276 15.23 11.50 0.99
CA PHE A 276 15.04 10.98 2.34
C PHE A 276 14.26 11.98 3.20
N ILE A 277 13.39 11.47 4.07
CA ILE A 277 12.72 12.27 5.10
C ILE A 277 13.75 12.62 6.18
N CYS A 278 14.13 13.89 6.30
CA CYS A 278 14.85 14.41 7.46
C CYS A 278 13.88 14.87 8.56
N TYR A 279 14.34 14.89 9.80
CA TYR A 279 13.64 15.67 10.83
C TYR A 279 13.55 17.15 10.45
N SER A 280 12.62 17.86 11.06
CA SER A 280 12.25 19.25 10.74
C SER A 280 11.60 19.44 9.35
N SER A 281 11.46 18.37 8.56
CA SER A 281 10.72 18.39 7.28
C SER A 281 9.21 18.38 7.52
N VAL A 282 8.46 19.07 6.65
CA VAL A 282 7.00 18.91 6.54
C VAL A 282 6.70 17.60 5.80
N VAL A 283 5.87 16.75 6.39
CA VAL A 283 5.43 15.49 5.79
C VAL A 283 3.90 15.39 5.77
N LYS A 284 3.38 14.70 4.75
CA LYS A 284 1.98 14.28 4.65
C LYS A 284 1.91 12.76 4.70
N LEU A 285 0.99 12.24 5.51
CA LEU A 285 0.75 10.82 5.70
C LEU A 285 -0.60 10.46 5.06
N VAL A 286 -0.58 9.54 4.09
CA VAL A 286 -1.79 9.12 3.35
C VAL A 286 -1.98 7.63 3.49
N CYS A 287 -3.16 7.19 3.96
CA CYS A 287 -3.51 5.79 4.11
C CYS A 287 -3.48 5.06 2.76
N THR A 288 -2.71 3.97 2.65
CA THR A 288 -2.54 3.25 1.38
C THR A 288 -3.79 2.53 0.89
N GLU A 289 -4.75 2.23 1.78
CA GLU A 289 -5.97 1.49 1.44
C GLU A 289 -7.21 2.37 1.23
N THR A 290 -7.28 3.53 1.88
CA THR A 290 -8.50 4.37 1.91
C THR A 290 -8.31 5.77 1.33
N GLY A 291 -7.08 6.18 1.02
CA GLY A 291 -6.75 7.54 0.58
C GLY A 291 -6.85 8.62 1.67
N VAL A 292 -7.31 8.28 2.88
CA VAL A 292 -7.43 9.22 4.00
C VAL A 292 -6.07 9.82 4.34
N ALA A 293 -5.96 11.13 4.21
CA ALA A 293 -4.75 11.90 4.50
C ALA A 293 -4.87 12.60 5.86
N LEU A 294 -3.79 12.56 6.64
CA LEU A 294 -3.64 13.44 7.80
C LEU A 294 -3.20 14.85 7.35
N PRO A 295 -3.45 15.89 8.17
CA PRO A 295 -2.91 17.23 7.93
C PRO A 295 -1.38 17.23 7.77
N PRO A 296 -0.79 18.21 7.04
CA PRO A 296 0.65 18.37 6.97
C PRO A 296 1.26 18.61 8.36
N MET A 297 2.27 17.82 8.71
CA MET A 297 2.92 17.88 10.03
C MET A 297 4.44 17.92 9.89
N VAL A 298 5.12 18.66 10.77
CA VAL A 298 6.58 18.65 10.88
C VAL A 298 7.01 17.47 11.75
N ILE A 299 7.86 16.59 11.21
CA ILE A 299 8.37 15.44 11.97
C ILE A 299 9.57 15.85 12.84
N ARG A 300 9.43 15.74 14.17
CA ARG A 300 10.47 16.12 15.15
C ARG A 300 11.06 14.90 15.84
N LYS A 301 12.37 14.95 16.15
CA LYS A 301 13.09 13.86 16.84
C LYS A 301 12.74 13.88 18.32
N VAL A 302 12.39 12.72 18.89
CA VAL A 302 12.04 12.60 20.31
C VAL A 302 13.13 11.87 21.08
N ASN A 303 13.60 12.48 22.18
CA ASN A 303 14.50 11.86 23.15
C ASN A 303 13.83 11.87 24.53
N LYS A 304 13.61 10.67 25.10
CA LYS A 304 12.73 10.43 26.26
C LYS A 304 11.30 10.94 25.98
N GLN A 305 10.99 12.15 26.48
CA GLN A 305 9.72 12.88 26.35
C GLN A 305 9.92 14.28 25.75
N HIS A 306 11.14 14.63 25.31
CA HIS A 306 11.41 15.93 24.69
C HIS A 306 11.43 15.77 23.17
N ALA A 307 10.61 16.53 22.46
CA ALA A 307 10.86 16.84 21.06
C ALA A 307 12.03 17.82 20.97
N ILE A 308 12.98 17.53 20.10
CA ILE A 308 14.11 18.42 19.77
C ILE A 308 13.74 19.11 18.46
N LEU A 309 13.76 20.44 18.45
CA LEU A 309 13.31 21.23 17.31
C LEU A 309 14.37 21.26 16.20
N ASP A 310 15.60 21.65 16.54
CA ASP A 310 16.67 21.90 15.57
C ASP A 310 17.46 20.63 15.26
N VAL A 311 16.83 19.74 14.49
CA VAL A 311 17.44 18.47 14.07
C VAL A 311 17.38 18.35 12.55
N ASP A 312 18.57 18.35 11.94
CA ASP A 312 18.83 17.89 10.58
C ASP A 312 19.52 16.50 10.64
N GLU A 313 18.74 15.43 10.52
CA GLU A 313 19.23 14.10 10.17
C GLU A 313 18.11 13.28 9.53
N PRO A 314 18.42 12.33 8.63
CA PRO A 314 17.43 11.41 8.08
C PRO A 314 16.76 10.57 9.17
N VAL A 315 15.45 10.44 9.09
CA VAL A 315 14.64 9.59 9.97
C VAL A 315 14.99 8.12 9.70
N SER A 316 15.23 7.36 10.76
CA SER A 316 15.72 5.98 10.69
C SER A 316 14.71 4.99 11.26
N GLN A 317 14.82 3.71 10.87
CA GLN A 317 13.93 2.65 11.34
C GLN A 317 13.91 2.54 12.88
N LEU A 318 12.71 2.46 13.46
CA LEU A 318 12.45 2.39 14.90
C LEU A 318 12.97 3.60 15.71
N HIS A 319 13.20 4.75 15.09
CA HIS A 319 13.36 6.01 15.81
C HIS A 319 12.06 6.42 16.52
N LYS A 320 12.21 7.12 17.66
CA LYS A 320 11.11 7.87 18.28
C LYS A 320 11.01 9.27 17.67
N CYS A 321 9.80 9.65 17.32
CA CYS A 321 9.44 10.90 16.68
C CYS A 321 8.13 11.45 17.27
N SER A 322 7.82 12.70 16.92
CA SER A 322 6.52 13.32 17.16
C SER A 322 6.15 14.13 15.91
N PHE A 323 4.85 14.38 15.73
CA PHE A 323 4.32 15.10 14.59
C PHE A 323 3.67 16.39 15.09
N GLN A 324 4.29 17.52 14.77
CA GLN A 324 3.83 18.87 15.08
C GLN A 324 2.93 19.36 13.94
N PHE A 325 1.76 19.91 14.20
CA PHE A 325 0.90 20.43 13.12
C PHE A 325 1.55 21.64 12.43
N ARG A 326 1.51 21.71 11.10
CA ARG A 326 2.18 22.79 10.35
C ARG A 326 1.60 24.18 10.65
N GLU A 327 0.28 24.24 10.82
CA GLU A 327 -0.48 25.49 11.02
C GLU A 327 -0.53 25.91 12.50
N GLU A 328 -0.35 24.97 13.43
CA GLU A 328 -0.37 25.20 14.87
C GLU A 328 0.99 24.91 15.50
N ALA A 329 1.84 25.94 15.62
CA ALA A 329 3.26 25.81 15.99
C ALA A 329 3.55 25.15 17.36
N HIS A 330 2.55 24.89 18.20
CA HIS A 330 2.69 24.28 19.52
C HIS A 330 1.90 22.96 19.67
N SER A 331 1.15 22.56 18.65
CA SER A 331 0.22 21.42 18.68
C SER A 331 0.85 20.16 18.11
N TYR A 332 0.64 19.02 18.77
CA TYR A 332 1.22 17.72 18.41
C TYR A 332 0.16 16.62 18.33
N LEU A 333 0.32 15.69 17.38
CA LEU A 333 -0.52 14.50 17.24
C LEU A 333 -0.29 13.56 18.43
N CYS A 334 -1.30 13.41 19.29
CA CYS A 334 -1.21 12.71 20.55
C CYS A 334 -2.23 11.57 20.66
N LEU A 335 -1.80 10.45 21.22
CA LEU A 335 -2.67 9.37 21.69
C LEU A 335 -3.13 9.66 23.13
N SER A 336 -4.45 9.72 23.35
CA SER A 336 -5.05 9.77 24.68
C SER A 336 -6.24 8.82 24.76
N ASN A 337 -6.25 7.87 25.71
CA ASN A 337 -7.35 6.93 25.96
C ASN A 337 -7.91 6.26 24.68
N ASP A 338 -7.02 5.75 23.82
CA ASP A 338 -7.31 5.14 22.52
C ASP A 338 -7.97 6.05 21.46
N THR A 339 -8.05 7.36 21.74
CA THR A 339 -8.40 8.42 20.78
C THR A 339 -7.15 9.17 20.29
N LEU A 340 -7.24 9.79 19.11
CA LEU A 340 -6.25 10.73 18.59
C LEU A 340 -6.71 12.15 18.88
N ILE A 341 -5.88 12.95 19.52
CA ILE A 341 -6.15 14.35 19.87
C ILE A 341 -4.98 15.25 19.46
N GLN A 342 -5.27 16.55 19.37
CA GLN A 342 -4.24 17.59 19.40
C GLN A 342 -3.81 17.82 20.84
N HIS A 343 -2.51 17.94 21.10
CA HIS A 343 -1.95 18.21 22.42
C HIS A 343 -0.93 19.34 22.33
N GLN A 344 -1.11 20.38 23.14
CA GLN A 344 -0.17 21.51 23.21
C GLN A 344 1.12 21.09 23.94
N GLY A 345 2.28 21.32 23.32
CA GLY A 345 3.58 20.99 23.91
C GLY A 345 4.06 22.07 24.88
N SER A 346 4.63 21.65 26.01
CA SER A 346 5.12 22.56 27.04
C SER A 346 6.59 22.93 26.81
N PHE A 347 6.88 24.20 26.54
CA PHE A 347 8.25 24.66 26.33
C PHE A 347 9.06 24.64 27.64
N SER A 348 10.28 24.11 27.60
CA SER A 348 11.20 24.18 28.72
C SER A 348 11.84 25.57 28.81
N SER A 349 11.55 26.33 29.88
CA SER A 349 12.15 27.64 30.18
C SER A 349 13.69 27.65 30.16
N ASN A 350 14.30 26.48 30.35
CA ASN A 350 15.75 26.31 30.50
C ASN A 350 16.42 25.75 29.22
N ASP A 351 15.66 25.36 28.20
CA ASP A 351 16.17 24.90 26.90
C ASP A 351 15.11 25.16 25.81
N PRO A 352 15.21 26.27 25.04
CA PRO A 352 14.22 26.64 24.03
C PRO A 352 14.27 25.74 22.78
N GLY A 353 15.34 24.95 22.59
CA GLY A 353 15.43 23.96 21.51
C GLY A 353 14.61 22.69 21.79
N ARG A 354 13.92 22.62 22.95
CA ARG A 354 13.12 21.46 23.36
C ARG A 354 11.71 21.82 23.80
N VAL A 355 10.80 20.92 23.44
CA VAL A 355 9.40 20.91 23.88
C VAL A 355 9.16 19.63 24.66
N VAL A 356 8.65 19.75 25.89
CA VAL A 356 8.20 18.63 26.72
C VAL A 356 6.85 18.16 26.20
N LEU A 357 6.76 16.86 25.90
CA LEU A 357 5.56 16.22 25.36
C LEU A 357 5.03 15.14 26.29
N SER A 358 3.72 14.89 26.21
CA SER A 358 3.11 13.69 26.77
C SER A 358 3.66 12.43 26.08
N ASP A 359 3.74 11.31 26.81
CA ASP A 359 4.04 9.98 26.25
C ASP A 359 3.13 9.65 25.05
N GLY A 360 1.90 10.18 25.02
CA GLY A 360 0.94 10.04 23.92
C GLY A 360 1.43 10.62 22.59
N CYS A 361 2.30 11.63 22.60
CA CYS A 361 2.88 12.26 21.40
C CYS A 361 4.10 11.48 20.84
N CYS A 362 4.60 10.49 21.58
CA CYS A 362 5.88 9.83 21.32
C CYS A 362 5.74 8.59 20.42
N TRP A 363 5.58 8.80 19.13
CA TRP A 363 5.41 7.75 18.11
C TRP A 363 6.72 7.09 17.71
N THR A 364 6.71 5.76 17.55
CA THR A 364 7.80 5.01 16.91
C THR A 364 7.46 4.82 15.43
N ILE A 365 8.39 5.17 14.54
CA ILE A 365 8.22 5.05 13.08
C ILE A 365 9.01 3.88 12.51
N ILE A 366 8.41 3.13 11.59
CA ILE A 366 9.04 2.01 10.90
C ILE A 366 8.49 1.88 9.47
N GLY A 367 9.37 1.67 8.50
CA GLY A 367 9.03 1.36 7.12
C GLY A 367 8.40 -0.02 7.01
N VAL A 368 7.37 -0.14 6.19
CA VAL A 368 6.58 -1.36 6.00
C VAL A 368 6.51 -1.75 4.54
N GLU A 369 6.21 -3.01 4.28
CA GLU A 369 5.96 -3.57 2.96
C GLU A 369 4.62 -4.28 2.92
N ALA A 370 4.10 -4.40 1.69
CA ALA A 370 2.97 -5.25 1.37
C ALA A 370 3.31 -6.06 0.12
N VAL A 371 3.08 -7.37 0.16
CA VAL A 371 3.02 -8.22 -1.03
C VAL A 371 1.60 -8.73 -1.20
N GLU A 372 1.12 -8.71 -2.43
CA GLU A 372 -0.20 -9.22 -2.80
C GLU A 372 -0.05 -10.39 -3.76
N PHE A 373 -0.87 -11.41 -3.56
CA PHE A 373 -1.05 -12.55 -4.45
C PHE A 373 -2.51 -12.60 -4.87
N SER A 374 -2.80 -12.24 -6.11
CA SER A 374 -4.15 -12.21 -6.68
C SER A 374 -4.25 -13.27 -7.79
N PHE A 375 -5.12 -14.25 -7.59
CA PHE A 375 -5.23 -15.45 -8.43
C PHE A 375 -6.69 -15.93 -8.54
N ASN A 376 -6.94 -16.95 -9.36
CA ASN A 376 -8.29 -17.43 -9.65
C ASN A 376 -8.34 -18.94 -9.88
N GLN A 377 -8.91 -19.67 -8.91
CA GLN A 377 -9.07 -21.13 -8.98
C GLN A 377 -10.38 -21.59 -9.67
N ASN A 378 -11.23 -20.71 -10.20
CA ASN A 378 -12.58 -21.10 -10.68
C ASN A 378 -12.58 -22.10 -11.85
N LEU A 379 -11.45 -22.28 -12.56
CA LEU A 379 -11.28 -23.28 -13.63
C LEU A 379 -10.33 -24.42 -13.23
N ALA A 380 -9.75 -24.38 -12.02
CA ALA A 380 -8.71 -25.29 -11.57
C ALA A 380 -9.27 -26.52 -10.81
N PRO A 381 -8.58 -27.68 -10.84
CA PRO A 381 -8.94 -28.83 -10.01
C PRO A 381 -8.93 -28.48 -8.51
N LEU A 382 -9.88 -29.06 -7.76
CA LEU A 382 -10.18 -28.73 -6.35
C LEU A 382 -9.00 -28.87 -5.36
N HIS A 383 -7.92 -29.54 -5.77
CA HIS A 383 -6.72 -29.83 -4.96
C HIS A 383 -5.43 -29.22 -5.55
N SER A 384 -5.54 -28.33 -6.54
CA SER A 384 -4.37 -27.78 -7.23
C SER A 384 -3.74 -26.63 -6.45
N LEU A 385 -2.50 -26.84 -5.98
CA LEU A 385 -1.75 -25.84 -5.20
C LEU A 385 -1.54 -24.55 -6.00
N VAL A 386 -1.81 -23.41 -5.36
CA VAL A 386 -1.59 -22.07 -5.91
C VAL A 386 -0.09 -21.72 -5.93
N SER A 387 0.70 -22.33 -5.04
CA SER A 387 2.15 -22.16 -4.99
C SER A 387 2.88 -23.17 -5.90
N PRO A 388 4.05 -22.79 -6.48
CA PRO A 388 4.72 -21.50 -6.33
C PRO A 388 4.10 -20.43 -7.24
N VAL A 389 3.79 -19.26 -6.67
CA VAL A 389 3.16 -18.17 -7.42
C VAL A 389 4.20 -17.48 -8.32
N PRO A 390 3.97 -17.36 -9.65
CA PRO A 390 4.84 -16.60 -10.54
C PRO A 390 4.79 -15.11 -10.23
N VAL A 391 5.96 -14.46 -10.20
CA VAL A 391 6.09 -13.03 -9.89
C VAL A 391 6.85 -12.34 -11.02
N ILE A 392 6.22 -11.39 -11.71
CA ILE A 392 6.90 -10.54 -12.70
C ILE A 392 7.68 -9.44 -11.98
N THR A 393 8.97 -9.30 -12.29
CA THR A 393 9.86 -8.23 -11.77
C THR A 393 10.35 -7.28 -12.85
N GLY A 394 10.15 -7.60 -14.14
CA GLY A 394 10.51 -6.72 -15.24
C GLY A 394 9.90 -7.19 -16.57
N LEU A 395 9.73 -6.25 -17.50
CA LEU A 395 9.20 -6.47 -18.84
C LEU A 395 10.12 -5.77 -19.84
N GLN A 396 10.48 -6.46 -20.92
CA GLN A 396 11.32 -5.93 -21.99
C GLN A 396 10.74 -6.31 -23.35
N VAL A 397 10.30 -5.32 -24.12
CA VAL A 397 9.89 -5.52 -25.52
C VAL A 397 11.14 -5.71 -26.38
N SER A 398 11.07 -6.57 -27.40
CA SER A 398 12.13 -6.83 -28.37
C SER A 398 11.56 -7.16 -29.74
N GLY A 399 12.19 -6.64 -30.80
CA GLY A 399 11.70 -6.71 -32.17
C GLY A 399 10.80 -5.54 -32.57
N GLY A 400 10.28 -5.61 -33.78
CA GLY A 400 9.41 -4.62 -34.42
C GLY A 400 8.88 -5.16 -35.75
N GLY A 401 7.81 -4.56 -36.28
CA GLY A 401 7.11 -5.11 -37.45
C GLY A 401 6.39 -6.44 -37.13
N HIS A 402 6.51 -7.43 -38.02
CA HIS A 402 5.67 -8.64 -38.03
C HIS A 402 5.72 -9.53 -36.79
N VAL A 403 6.81 -9.52 -36.01
CA VAL A 403 6.94 -10.33 -34.78
C VAL A 403 7.56 -9.48 -33.67
N ALA A 404 6.72 -8.72 -32.97
CA ALA A 404 7.09 -8.09 -31.71
C ALA A 404 7.03 -9.13 -30.58
N THR A 405 8.02 -9.13 -29.69
CA THR A 405 8.12 -10.09 -28.58
C THR A 405 8.26 -9.37 -27.23
N LEU A 406 7.78 -10.00 -26.18
CA LEU A 406 7.84 -9.52 -24.80
C LEU A 406 8.62 -10.53 -23.96
N GLU A 407 9.82 -10.17 -23.52
CA GLU A 407 10.54 -10.88 -22.48
C GLU A 407 10.00 -10.46 -21.10
N VAL A 408 9.56 -11.46 -20.34
CA VAL A 408 9.01 -11.34 -18.99
C VAL A 408 10.04 -11.90 -18.03
N GLN A 409 10.60 -11.03 -17.19
CA GLN A 409 11.57 -11.37 -16.15
C GLN A 409 10.88 -11.49 -14.80
N GLY A 410 11.34 -12.42 -13.94
CA GLY A 410 10.64 -12.70 -12.70
C GLY A 410 11.21 -13.84 -11.84
N GLU A 411 10.33 -14.44 -11.05
CA GLU A 411 10.58 -15.63 -10.22
C GLU A 411 9.43 -16.64 -10.38
N ASN A 412 9.72 -17.92 -10.12
CA ASN A 412 8.77 -19.05 -10.09
C ASN A 412 8.07 -19.40 -11.42
N PHE A 413 8.67 -19.07 -12.57
CA PHE A 413 8.12 -19.51 -13.85
C PHE A 413 8.29 -21.01 -14.09
N THR A 414 7.39 -21.62 -14.87
CA THR A 414 7.44 -23.04 -15.26
C THR A 414 6.99 -23.22 -16.72
N PRO A 415 7.34 -24.34 -17.39
CA PRO A 415 6.86 -24.64 -18.76
C PRO A 415 5.34 -24.75 -18.91
N HIS A 416 4.61 -24.82 -17.80
CA HIS A 416 3.15 -24.95 -17.76
C HIS A 416 2.42 -23.60 -17.69
N LEU A 417 3.14 -22.48 -17.69
CA LEU A 417 2.58 -21.13 -17.72
C LEU A 417 2.54 -20.58 -19.15
N LYS A 418 1.43 -19.96 -19.52
CA LYS A 418 1.32 -19.08 -20.70
C LYS A 418 0.99 -17.67 -20.26
N ILE A 419 1.48 -16.69 -21.01
CA ILE A 419 1.17 -15.27 -20.81
C ILE A 419 -0.11 -14.92 -21.57
N TRP A 420 -0.96 -14.11 -20.95
CA TRP A 420 -2.25 -13.70 -21.49
C TRP A 420 -2.37 -12.17 -21.47
N PHE A 421 -2.78 -11.61 -22.61
CA PHE A 421 -3.04 -10.19 -22.82
C PHE A 421 -4.56 -9.98 -22.75
N SER A 422 -5.06 -9.52 -21.61
CA SER A 422 -6.50 -9.58 -21.28
C SER A 422 -7.08 -11.00 -21.52
N CYS A 423 -8.01 -11.16 -22.45
CA CYS A 423 -8.63 -12.43 -22.82
C CYS A 423 -7.88 -13.23 -23.91
N GLN A 424 -6.75 -12.76 -24.42
CA GLN A 424 -6.00 -13.42 -25.49
C GLN A 424 -4.79 -14.20 -24.96
N GLU A 425 -4.72 -15.49 -25.26
CA GLU A 425 -3.52 -16.31 -25.05
C GLU A 425 -2.39 -15.88 -25.99
N SER A 426 -1.17 -15.77 -25.48
CA SER A 426 0.04 -15.55 -26.27
C SER A 426 0.87 -16.82 -26.39
N GLU A 427 1.44 -17.07 -27.58
CA GLU A 427 2.48 -18.08 -27.75
C GLU A 427 3.65 -17.75 -26.81
N THR A 428 3.94 -18.67 -25.88
CA THR A 428 4.84 -18.44 -24.74
C THR A 428 5.94 -19.49 -24.71
N MET A 429 7.18 -19.03 -24.80
CA MET A 429 8.41 -19.81 -24.72
C MET A 429 9.02 -19.69 -23.32
N PHE A 430 9.07 -20.80 -22.58
CA PHE A 430 9.78 -20.87 -21.32
C PHE A 430 11.30 -20.92 -21.54
N ARG A 431 12.05 -19.97 -20.98
CA ARG A 431 13.53 -19.97 -21.00
C ARG A 431 14.13 -20.49 -19.70
N SER A 432 13.60 -20.04 -18.56
CA SER A 432 14.05 -20.46 -17.23
C SER A 432 13.02 -20.09 -16.16
N PRO A 433 13.15 -20.55 -14.90
CA PRO A 433 12.29 -20.11 -13.79
C PRO A 433 12.33 -18.60 -13.47
N LYS A 434 13.14 -17.81 -14.20
CA LYS A 434 13.27 -16.35 -14.09
C LYS A 434 13.02 -15.57 -15.38
N SER A 435 12.85 -16.25 -16.51
CA SER A 435 12.60 -15.60 -17.81
C SER A 435 11.68 -16.46 -18.69
N MET A 436 10.70 -15.80 -19.29
CA MET A 436 9.88 -16.32 -20.39
C MET A 436 9.85 -15.28 -21.51
N LEU A 437 9.66 -15.73 -22.75
CA LEU A 437 9.46 -14.88 -23.91
C LEU A 437 8.09 -15.18 -24.51
N CYS A 438 7.36 -14.18 -24.97
CA CYS A 438 6.08 -14.41 -25.65
C CYS A 438 5.88 -13.49 -26.85
N VAL A 439 5.06 -13.91 -27.81
CA VAL A 439 4.74 -13.14 -29.03
C VAL A 439 3.62 -12.15 -28.71
N ILE A 440 3.88 -10.85 -28.85
CA ILE A 440 2.86 -9.82 -28.59
C ILE A 440 1.75 -9.98 -29.64
N PRO A 441 0.47 -10.21 -29.24
CA PRO A 441 -0.60 -10.41 -30.20
C PRO A 441 -0.91 -9.11 -30.94
N ASP A 442 -1.31 -9.23 -32.21
CA ASP A 442 -1.73 -8.08 -33.01
C ASP A 442 -2.96 -7.40 -32.40
N VAL A 443 -3.00 -6.06 -32.49
CA VAL A 443 -4.02 -5.26 -31.81
C VAL A 443 -5.44 -5.48 -32.37
N SER A 444 -5.57 -5.98 -33.61
CA SER A 444 -6.89 -6.30 -34.20
C SER A 444 -7.63 -7.43 -33.48
N VAL A 445 -6.92 -8.28 -32.72
CA VAL A 445 -7.51 -9.33 -31.88
C VAL A 445 -8.41 -8.75 -30.77
N PHE A 446 -8.20 -7.49 -30.38
CA PHE A 446 -9.06 -6.78 -29.43
C PHE A 446 -10.23 -6.01 -30.08
N GLY A 447 -10.35 -6.06 -31.42
CA GLY A 447 -11.52 -5.60 -32.17
C GLY A 447 -11.20 -4.87 -33.48
N GLU A 448 -11.92 -5.21 -34.55
CA GLU A 448 -11.69 -4.70 -35.92
C GLU A 448 -11.69 -3.16 -36.04
N SER A 449 -12.51 -2.49 -35.20
CA SER A 449 -12.61 -1.03 -35.15
C SER A 449 -11.29 -0.28 -34.97
N TRP A 450 -10.25 -0.95 -34.46
CA TRP A 450 -8.97 -0.31 -34.13
C TRP A 450 -8.17 0.12 -35.36
N ARG A 451 -8.32 -0.56 -36.51
CA ARG A 451 -7.69 -0.10 -37.78
C ARG A 451 -8.17 1.30 -38.19
N CYS A 452 -9.35 1.73 -37.73
CA CYS A 452 -9.89 3.07 -37.95
C CYS A 452 -9.73 4.02 -36.75
N MET A 453 -9.27 3.54 -35.58
CA MET A 453 -9.24 4.31 -34.34
C MET A 453 -7.82 4.41 -33.77
N ARG A 454 -7.10 5.47 -34.16
CA ARG A 454 -5.81 5.88 -33.57
C ARG A 454 -5.98 6.37 -32.11
N ARG A 455 -6.25 5.46 -31.17
CA ARG A 455 -6.26 5.69 -29.72
C ARG A 455 -5.21 4.82 -29.03
N VAL A 456 -4.94 5.05 -27.75
CA VAL A 456 -4.11 4.14 -26.95
C VAL A 456 -5.00 3.03 -26.37
N ILE A 457 -4.54 1.77 -26.41
CA ILE A 457 -5.12 0.64 -25.66
C ILE A 457 -4.13 0.22 -24.59
N THR A 458 -4.62 -0.07 -23.39
CA THR A 458 -3.87 -0.73 -22.33
C THR A 458 -4.61 -1.99 -21.90
N VAL A 459 -3.97 -3.16 -22.02
CA VAL A 459 -4.51 -4.47 -21.64
C VAL A 459 -3.77 -5.03 -20.42
N PRO A 460 -4.46 -5.59 -19.41
CA PRO A 460 -3.80 -6.23 -18.27
C PRO A 460 -3.04 -7.49 -18.72
N LEU A 461 -1.88 -7.73 -18.11
CA LEU A 461 -1.13 -8.97 -18.28
C LEU A 461 -1.45 -9.95 -17.15
N SER A 462 -1.65 -11.22 -17.52
CA SER A 462 -1.85 -12.32 -16.57
C SER A 462 -1.07 -13.56 -17.02
N LEU A 463 -0.89 -14.51 -16.11
CA LEU A 463 -0.31 -15.81 -16.41
C LEU A 463 -1.36 -16.88 -16.13
N MET A 464 -1.64 -17.76 -17.10
CA MET A 464 -2.50 -18.92 -16.90
C MET A 464 -1.63 -20.18 -16.85
N ARG A 465 -1.83 -21.02 -15.84
CA ARG A 465 -1.24 -22.35 -15.77
C ARG A 465 -2.11 -23.36 -16.52
N SER A 466 -1.50 -24.43 -17.04
CA SER A 466 -2.17 -25.45 -17.86
C SER A 466 -3.33 -26.20 -17.19
N ASP A 467 -3.53 -26.03 -15.89
CA ASP A 467 -4.67 -26.54 -15.12
C ASP A 467 -5.82 -25.52 -14.97
N GLY A 468 -5.74 -24.34 -15.61
CA GLY A 468 -6.75 -23.29 -15.55
C GLY A 468 -6.58 -22.27 -14.42
N LEU A 469 -5.56 -22.40 -13.55
CA LEU A 469 -5.26 -21.40 -12.53
C LEU A 469 -4.72 -20.12 -13.17
N ILE A 470 -5.42 -19.00 -12.99
CA ILE A 470 -5.00 -17.67 -13.46
C ILE A 470 -4.28 -16.93 -12.32
N TYR A 471 -3.12 -16.37 -12.60
CA TYR A 471 -2.41 -15.41 -11.75
C TYR A 471 -2.53 -14.01 -12.37
N ARG A 472 -3.09 -13.06 -11.64
CA ARG A 472 -3.21 -11.67 -12.07
C ARG A 472 -1.90 -10.94 -11.74
N SER A 473 -1.39 -10.16 -12.69
CA SER A 473 -0.22 -9.31 -12.46
C SER A 473 -0.65 -7.85 -12.29
N SER A 474 0.21 -7.05 -11.67
CA SER A 474 0.07 -5.59 -11.60
C SER A 474 0.50 -4.87 -12.89
N TYR A 475 0.91 -5.61 -13.93
CA TYR A 475 1.42 -5.05 -15.17
C TYR A 475 0.34 -5.02 -16.25
N SER A 476 0.47 -4.07 -17.16
CA SER A 476 -0.33 -3.96 -18.36
C SER A 476 0.56 -3.69 -19.56
N PHE A 477 0.16 -4.17 -20.73
CA PHE A 477 0.81 -3.86 -21.99
C PHE A 477 0.02 -2.75 -22.70
N THR A 478 0.73 -1.79 -23.30
CA THR A 478 0.10 -0.62 -23.93
C THR A 478 0.45 -0.53 -25.42
N TYR A 479 -0.58 -0.53 -26.26
CA TYR A 479 -0.48 -0.35 -27.70
C TYR A 479 -0.64 1.14 -28.04
N THR A 480 0.37 1.73 -28.66
CA THR A 480 0.42 3.14 -29.09
C THR A 480 0.39 3.25 -30.62
N PRO A 481 -0.54 4.02 -31.22
CA PRO A 481 -0.51 4.31 -32.65
C PRO A 481 0.63 5.26 -33.01
N GLU A 482 1.18 5.13 -34.23
CA GLU A 482 2.17 6.09 -34.72
C GLU A 482 1.56 7.46 -35.05
N LEU A 483 2.30 8.52 -34.70
CA LEU A 483 1.89 9.92 -34.82
C LEU A 483 2.60 10.67 -35.97
N GLN A 484 3.04 9.95 -37.01
CA GLN A 484 3.56 10.62 -38.21
C GLN A 484 2.42 11.22 -39.04
N PRO A 485 2.53 12.49 -39.49
CA PRO A 485 1.77 12.95 -40.65
C PRO A 485 2.30 12.24 -41.91
N PRO A 486 1.46 11.95 -42.91
CA PRO A 486 1.93 11.31 -44.13
C PRO A 486 2.96 12.21 -44.85
N PRO A 487 4.02 11.65 -45.44
CA PRO A 487 4.94 12.42 -46.26
C PRO A 487 4.21 13.04 -47.46
N PRO A 488 4.57 14.26 -47.90
CA PRO A 488 3.91 14.91 -49.02
C PRO A 488 4.12 14.11 -50.31
N ALA A 489 3.02 13.60 -50.87
CA ALA A 489 3.02 12.70 -52.03
C ALA A 489 3.80 13.28 -53.22
N ARG A 490 4.71 12.49 -53.78
CA ARG A 490 5.53 12.84 -54.96
C ARG A 490 5.69 11.65 -55.91
N GLY A 491 4.80 11.58 -56.90
CA GLY A 491 4.91 10.64 -58.03
C GLY A 491 4.53 9.20 -57.69
N ASP A 492 4.04 8.47 -58.70
CA ASP A 492 3.44 7.15 -58.52
C ASP A 492 4.45 6.04 -58.18
N ASP A 493 5.74 6.22 -58.48
CA ASP A 493 6.82 5.31 -58.05
C ASP A 493 6.93 5.22 -56.52
N ALA A 494 6.57 6.29 -55.80
CA ALA A 494 6.59 6.31 -54.34
C ALA A 494 5.57 5.34 -53.71
N LEU A 495 4.62 4.81 -54.48
CA LEU A 495 3.58 3.93 -53.96
C LEU A 495 4.11 2.50 -53.69
N LEU A 496 5.04 1.99 -54.51
CA LEU A 496 5.73 0.73 -54.21
C LEU A 496 6.72 0.87 -53.03
N GLU A 497 7.45 1.99 -52.95
CA GLU A 497 8.32 2.25 -51.78
C GLU A 497 7.50 2.47 -50.50
N SER A 498 6.32 3.11 -50.58
CA SER A 498 5.40 3.26 -49.44
C SER A 498 4.95 1.89 -48.93
N ILE A 499 4.50 1.00 -49.82
CA ILE A 499 4.11 -0.37 -49.46
C ILE A 499 5.29 -1.11 -48.79
N HIS A 500 6.51 -1.02 -49.33
CA HIS A 500 7.68 -1.64 -48.72
C HIS A 500 8.08 -1.01 -47.37
N GLN A 501 7.89 0.30 -47.17
CA GLN A 501 8.24 0.97 -45.90
C GLN A 501 7.16 0.81 -44.81
N GLU A 502 5.87 0.84 -45.16
CA GLU A 502 4.76 0.56 -44.22
C GLU A 502 4.82 -0.86 -43.67
N PHE A 503 5.27 -1.83 -44.48
CA PHE A 503 5.52 -3.20 -43.99
C PHE A 503 6.74 -3.33 -43.05
N THR A 504 7.64 -2.36 -43.04
CA THR A 504 8.95 -2.46 -42.37
C THR A 504 9.08 -1.62 -41.09
N ARG A 505 8.14 -0.70 -40.81
CA ARG A 505 8.16 0.16 -39.61
C ARG A 505 6.93 -0.01 -38.72
N ALA A 506 7.15 -0.72 -37.60
CA ALA A 506 6.38 -0.60 -36.38
C ALA A 506 7.33 -0.81 -35.20
N ASN A 507 7.93 0.27 -34.71
CA ASN A 507 8.95 0.25 -33.66
C ASN A 507 8.40 0.82 -32.35
N PHE A 508 8.08 -0.05 -31.40
CA PHE A 508 7.45 0.33 -30.14
C PHE A 508 8.46 0.94 -29.16
N HIS A 509 8.26 2.21 -28.81
CA HIS A 509 8.86 2.84 -27.64
C HIS A 509 7.78 3.11 -26.58
N LEU A 510 8.07 2.75 -25.33
CA LEU A 510 7.10 2.71 -24.24
C LEU A 510 7.73 3.35 -22.98
N PHE A 511 7.09 4.38 -22.44
CA PHE A 511 7.52 5.01 -21.19
C PHE A 511 6.94 4.26 -19.99
N MET A 512 7.78 3.97 -18.99
CA MET A 512 7.31 3.47 -17.69
C MET A 512 6.56 4.61 -16.96
N GLN A 513 5.40 4.30 -16.39
CA GLN A 513 4.88 5.05 -15.24
C GLN A 513 5.24 4.28 -13.96
N SER A 514 5.67 5.03 -12.95
CA SER A 514 6.19 4.59 -11.64
C SER A 514 5.10 4.41 -10.60
#